data_AF-A0A3D1ICP2-F1
#
_entry.id   AF-A0A3D1ICP2-F1
#
_cell.length_a   1.000
_cell.length_b   1.000
_cell.length_c   1.000
_cell.angle_alpha   90.00
_cell.angle_beta   90.00
_cell.angle_gamma   90.00
#
_symmetry.space_group_name_H-M   'P 1'
#
loop_
_entity.id
_entity.type
_entity.pdbx_description
1 polymer ?
#
loop_
_entity_poly.entity_id
_entity_poly.type
_entity_poly.pdbx_seq_one_letter_code
_entity_poly.pdbx_strand_id
1 'polypeptide(L)'
;MWSPALVACLSWVSVNLSVRADVPLDSGRVVRRVALGSCADQDKPQPVWDAVLAAKPDVFLFLGDNVYASDPARLDVRAQYAKLAQVPGFRRLRSSVPLLAIWDDHDYGVNDGGAEFERKADSQRAFCDFWNLPPDDPRRSREGTYHAVTVGPEGRRVQFLMLDTRSFRSPLRAKPAGDDRPGRYVPDDDPGKT
;
A
#
# COMPACT_ATOMS: atom_id res chain seq x y z
N MET A 1 24.79 -3.18 65.07
CA MET A 1 23.80 -2.45 64.25
C MET A 1 24.48 -1.98 62.96
N TRP A 2 24.66 -2.86 61.99
CA TRP A 2 25.27 -2.57 60.68
C TRP A 2 24.43 -3.30 59.61
N SER A 3 23.97 -2.56 58.61
CA SER A 3 23.06 -3.02 57.55
C SER A 3 23.87 -3.34 56.28
N PRO A 4 23.60 -4.42 55.53
CA PRO A 4 24.17 -4.62 54.22
C PRO A 4 23.17 -4.13 53.15
N ALA A 5 23.57 -3.14 52.34
CA ALA A 5 22.83 -2.79 51.14
C ALA A 5 23.20 -3.77 50.02
N LEU A 6 22.22 -4.54 49.55
CA LEU A 6 22.30 -5.30 48.30
C LEU A 6 22.30 -4.32 47.12
N VAL A 7 23.33 -4.37 46.28
CA VAL A 7 23.34 -3.72 44.96
C VAL A 7 22.89 -4.76 43.94
N ALA A 8 21.67 -4.63 43.42
CA ALA A 8 21.20 -5.39 42.28
C ALA A 8 21.57 -4.64 40.98
N CYS A 9 22.55 -5.15 40.23
CA CYS A 9 22.83 -4.70 38.86
C CYS A 9 21.76 -5.29 37.91
N LEU A 10 20.75 -4.50 37.59
CA LEU A 10 19.84 -4.76 36.47
C LEU A 10 20.52 -4.30 35.17
N SER A 11 21.11 -5.24 34.42
CA SER A 11 21.55 -4.97 33.05
C SER A 11 20.35 -4.99 32.11
N TRP A 12 19.97 -3.82 31.60
CA TRP A 12 18.99 -3.71 30.52
C TRP A 12 19.65 -4.07 29.20
N VAL A 13 19.24 -5.18 28.58
CA VAL A 13 19.57 -5.47 27.18
C VAL A 13 18.57 -4.71 26.32
N SER A 14 18.94 -3.51 25.88
CA SER A 14 18.18 -2.77 24.88
C SER A 14 18.46 -3.38 23.51
N VAL A 15 17.53 -4.21 23.00
CA VAL A 15 17.53 -4.59 21.59
C VAL A 15 17.03 -3.37 20.81
N ASN A 16 17.96 -2.53 20.34
CA ASN A 16 17.65 -1.48 19.36
C ASN A 16 17.34 -2.16 18.02
N LEU A 17 16.11 -2.63 17.86
CA LEU A 17 15.58 -3.00 16.56
C LEU A 17 15.35 -1.69 15.79
N SER A 18 16.39 -1.18 15.14
CA SER A 18 16.25 -0.06 14.20
C SER A 18 15.43 -0.56 13.01
N VAL A 19 14.11 -0.42 13.12
CA VAL A 19 13.24 -0.41 11.94
C VAL A 19 13.70 0.79 11.14
N ARG A 20 14.43 0.56 10.04
CA ARG A 20 14.81 1.66 9.15
C ARG A 20 13.51 2.30 8.66
N ALA A 21 13.35 3.59 8.95
CA ALA A 21 12.19 4.36 8.56
C ALA A 21 12.07 4.43 7.03
N ASP A 22 10.85 4.68 6.56
CA ASP A 22 10.55 4.88 5.15
C ASP A 22 11.38 6.03 4.58
N VAL A 23 11.85 5.89 3.34
CA VAL A 23 12.57 6.96 2.66
C VAL A 23 11.58 8.01 2.20
N PRO A 24 11.62 9.26 2.69
CA PRO A 24 10.70 10.29 2.26
C PRO A 24 10.97 10.69 0.81
N LEU A 25 9.91 11.01 0.07
CA LEU A 25 10.03 11.60 -1.26
C LEU A 25 10.34 13.09 -1.12
N ASP A 26 11.59 13.47 -1.38
CA ASP A 26 12.05 14.87 -1.34
C ASP A 26 11.33 15.71 -2.41
N SER A 27 10.60 16.74 -1.97
CA SER A 27 9.82 17.64 -2.82
C SER A 27 10.68 18.48 -3.76
N GLY A 28 11.96 18.72 -3.44
CA GLY A 28 12.91 19.44 -4.29
C GLY A 28 13.66 18.53 -5.27
N ARG A 29 13.63 17.20 -5.07
CA ARG A 29 14.38 16.26 -5.89
C ARG A 29 13.78 16.16 -7.29
N VAL A 30 14.64 16.22 -8.30
CA VAL A 30 14.18 15.94 -9.66
C VAL A 30 14.08 14.44 -9.88
N VAL A 31 12.87 13.99 -10.20
CA VAL A 31 12.59 12.62 -10.64
C VAL A 31 13.02 12.45 -12.09
N ARG A 32 13.80 11.40 -12.37
CA ARG A 32 14.21 10.97 -13.71
C ARG A 32 13.78 9.54 -14.02
N ARG A 33 13.65 8.69 -13.00
CA ARG A 33 13.24 7.30 -13.15
C ARG A 33 12.12 6.96 -12.18
N VAL A 34 10.97 6.64 -12.75
CA VAL A 34 9.81 6.13 -12.05
C VAL A 34 9.74 4.63 -12.31
N ALA A 35 9.69 3.83 -11.24
CA ALA A 35 9.32 2.43 -11.33
C ALA A 35 7.89 2.25 -10.83
N LEU A 36 7.17 1.29 -11.38
CA LEU A 36 5.79 0.98 -11.03
C LEU A 36 5.57 -0.53 -11.00
N GLY A 37 4.68 -0.99 -10.12
CA GLY A 37 4.29 -2.39 -10.04
C GLY A 37 3.06 -2.61 -9.18
N SER A 38 2.47 -3.80 -9.33
CA SER A 38 1.25 -4.27 -8.68
C SER A 38 1.28 -5.80 -8.58
N CYS A 39 0.27 -6.39 -7.93
CA CYS A 39 -0.01 -7.83 -7.95
C CYS A 39 1.11 -8.72 -7.38
N ALA A 40 1.88 -8.19 -6.42
CA ALA A 40 2.96 -8.92 -5.77
C ALA A 40 2.43 -9.71 -4.56
N ASP A 41 1.89 -10.91 -4.80
CA ASP A 41 1.33 -11.76 -3.74
C ASP A 41 2.34 -12.02 -2.61
N GLN A 42 2.00 -11.57 -1.39
CA GLN A 42 2.81 -11.63 -0.19
C GLN A 42 3.17 -13.06 0.24
N ASP A 43 2.42 -14.07 -0.23
CA ASP A 43 2.67 -15.47 0.07
C ASP A 43 3.56 -16.16 -0.99
N LYS A 44 3.95 -15.47 -2.07
CA LYS A 44 4.78 -16.03 -3.16
C LYS A 44 6.21 -15.47 -3.16
N PRO A 45 7.19 -16.18 -3.76
CA PRO A 45 8.50 -15.61 -4.03
C PRO A 45 8.41 -14.36 -4.91
N GLN A 46 9.11 -13.29 -4.51
CA GLN A 46 9.10 -12.00 -5.23
C GLN A 46 10.52 -11.62 -5.69
N PRO A 47 11.13 -12.34 -6.65
CA PRO A 47 12.48 -12.03 -7.15
C PRO A 47 12.53 -10.71 -7.96
N VAL A 48 11.36 -10.20 -8.37
CA VAL A 48 11.22 -8.95 -9.14
C VAL A 48 11.90 -7.75 -8.46
N TRP A 49 11.96 -7.74 -7.12
CA TRP A 49 12.57 -6.64 -6.37
C TRP A 49 14.05 -6.44 -6.68
N ASP A 50 14.79 -7.49 -7.06
CA ASP A 50 16.20 -7.37 -7.41
C ASP A 50 16.38 -6.56 -8.70
N ALA A 51 15.54 -6.82 -9.70
CA ALA A 51 15.54 -6.05 -10.95
C ALA A 51 15.10 -4.59 -10.72
N VAL A 52 14.06 -4.37 -9.90
CA VAL A 52 13.59 -3.03 -9.54
C VAL A 52 14.70 -2.22 -8.85
N LEU A 53 15.37 -2.81 -7.85
CA LEU A 53 16.48 -2.16 -7.14
C LEU A 53 17.66 -1.90 -8.06
N ALA A 54 18.00 -2.83 -8.96
CA ALA A 54 19.09 -2.65 -9.93
C ALA A 54 18.82 -1.47 -10.89
N ALA A 55 17.56 -1.18 -11.20
CA ALA A 55 17.18 -0.03 -12.02
C ALA A 55 17.43 1.32 -11.33
N LYS A 56 17.61 1.36 -10.00
CA LYS A 56 17.80 2.57 -9.18
C LYS A 56 16.73 3.64 -9.46
N PRO A 57 15.45 3.35 -9.19
CA PRO A 57 14.38 4.33 -9.35
C PRO A 57 14.53 5.49 -8.35
N ASP A 58 14.08 6.67 -8.74
CA ASP A 58 13.94 7.83 -7.83
C ASP A 58 12.69 7.70 -6.95
N VAL A 59 11.67 6.99 -7.43
CA VAL A 59 10.42 6.68 -6.73
C VAL A 59 9.83 5.39 -7.30
N PHE A 60 9.20 4.58 -6.43
CA PHE A 60 8.44 3.41 -6.83
C PHE A 60 6.94 3.62 -6.53
N LEU A 61 6.09 3.33 -7.51
CA LEU A 61 4.64 3.42 -7.41
C LEU A 61 4.04 2.02 -7.27
N PHE A 62 3.46 1.77 -6.11
CA PHE A 62 2.55 0.66 -5.87
C PHE A 62 1.18 1.02 -6.46
N LEU A 63 0.76 0.27 -7.49
CA LEU A 63 -0.46 0.54 -8.27
C LEU A 63 -1.66 -0.32 -7.83
N GLY A 64 -1.59 -0.89 -6.62
CA GLY A 64 -2.62 -1.75 -6.06
C GLY A 64 -2.31 -3.23 -6.17
N ASP A 65 -3.19 -4.07 -5.62
CA ASP A 65 -2.90 -5.46 -5.28
C ASP A 65 -1.54 -5.59 -4.57
N ASN A 66 -1.29 -4.70 -3.62
CA ASN A 66 -0.05 -4.72 -2.84
C ASN A 66 -0.05 -5.92 -1.90
N VAL A 67 -1.25 -6.33 -1.47
CA VAL A 67 -1.51 -7.56 -0.73
C VAL A 67 -2.82 -8.20 -1.20
N TYR A 68 -2.89 -9.53 -1.10
CA TYR A 68 -4.06 -10.33 -1.44
C TYR A 68 -4.90 -10.63 -0.20
N ALA A 69 -5.93 -9.81 0.06
CA ALA A 69 -6.77 -9.90 1.27
C ALA A 69 -8.29 -10.04 1.03
N SER A 70 -8.70 -10.49 -0.17
CA SER A 70 -10.11 -10.69 -0.52
C SER A 70 -10.56 -12.15 -0.61
N ASP A 71 -9.64 -13.11 -0.46
CA ASP A 71 -9.96 -14.53 -0.37
C ASP A 71 -10.55 -14.88 1.01
N PRO A 72 -11.49 -15.83 1.12
CA PRO A 72 -12.04 -16.27 2.41
C PRO A 72 -10.98 -16.71 3.44
N ALA A 73 -9.86 -17.25 2.95
CA ALA A 73 -8.73 -17.67 3.78
C ALA A 73 -7.79 -16.49 4.18
N ARG A 74 -8.02 -15.29 3.65
CA ARG A 74 -7.09 -14.14 3.72
C ARG A 74 -7.79 -12.80 4.06
N LEU A 75 -8.96 -12.80 4.68
CA LEU A 75 -9.79 -11.59 4.88
C LEU A 75 -9.22 -10.51 5.80
N ASP A 76 -8.18 -10.80 6.59
CA ASP A 76 -7.53 -9.81 7.44
C ASP A 76 -6.44 -9.05 6.65
N VAL A 77 -6.81 -7.87 6.16
CA VAL A 77 -5.92 -6.95 5.42
C VAL A 77 -4.68 -6.57 6.24
N ARG A 78 -4.81 -6.34 7.55
CA ARG A 78 -3.66 -6.00 8.41
C ARG A 78 -2.68 -7.16 8.50
N ALA A 79 -3.20 -8.38 8.63
CA ALA A 79 -2.36 -9.58 8.64
C ALA A 79 -1.63 -9.77 7.30
N GLN A 80 -2.28 -9.48 6.16
CA GLN A 80 -1.62 -9.59 4.86
C GLN A 80 -0.52 -8.54 4.67
N TYR A 81 -0.75 -7.31 5.11
CA TYR A 81 0.27 -6.27 5.15
C TYR A 81 1.45 -6.64 6.06
N ALA A 82 1.17 -7.26 7.22
CA ALA A 82 2.23 -7.74 8.10
C ALA A 82 3.14 -8.78 7.42
N LYS A 83 2.59 -9.64 6.54
CA LYS A 83 3.38 -10.56 5.72
C LYS A 83 4.23 -9.84 4.68
N LEU A 84 3.66 -8.86 3.96
CA LEU A 84 4.41 -8.04 2.99
C LEU A 84 5.62 -7.36 3.65
N ALA A 85 5.44 -6.83 4.87
CA ALA A 85 6.54 -6.25 5.65
C ALA A 85 7.69 -7.23 5.96
N GLN A 86 7.45 -8.54 5.89
CA GLN A 86 8.49 -9.56 6.07
C GLN A 86 9.19 -9.96 4.77
N VAL A 87 8.67 -9.59 3.60
CA VAL A 87 9.29 -9.94 2.32
C VAL A 87 10.65 -9.23 2.20
N PRO A 88 11.78 -9.98 2.08
CA PRO A 88 13.12 -9.37 2.11
C PRO A 88 13.36 -8.33 1.02
N GLY A 89 12.86 -8.58 -0.20
CA GLY A 89 12.99 -7.63 -1.32
C GLY A 89 12.18 -6.35 -1.09
N PHE A 90 10.96 -6.46 -0.59
CA PHE A 90 10.15 -5.31 -0.19
C PHE A 90 10.83 -4.49 0.91
N ARG A 91 11.37 -5.14 1.95
CA ARG A 91 12.11 -4.46 3.03
C ARG A 91 13.29 -3.65 2.49
N ARG A 92 14.06 -4.22 1.54
CA ARG A 92 15.14 -3.50 0.87
C ARG A 92 14.60 -2.29 0.11
N LEU A 93 13.56 -2.48 -0.71
CA LEU A 93 12.91 -1.40 -1.47
C LEU A 93 12.44 -0.27 -0.54
N ARG A 94 11.63 -0.59 0.47
CA ARG A 94 11.08 0.37 1.45
C ARG A 94 12.14 1.19 2.18
N SER A 95 13.29 0.59 2.48
CA SER A 95 14.40 1.27 3.16
C SER A 95 15.35 2.06 2.23
N SER A 96 15.13 2.04 0.90
CA SER A 96 16.08 2.62 -0.07
C SER A 96 15.45 3.50 -1.15
N VAL A 97 14.16 3.34 -1.43
CA VAL A 97 13.43 4.05 -2.48
C VAL A 97 12.18 4.70 -1.89
N PRO A 98 11.91 5.98 -2.16
CA PRO A 98 10.63 6.59 -1.84
C PRO A 98 9.45 5.85 -2.48
N LEU A 99 8.39 5.61 -1.71
CA LEU A 99 7.23 4.85 -2.15
C LEU A 99 6.00 5.74 -2.21
N LEU A 100 5.23 5.61 -3.30
CA LEU A 100 3.84 6.06 -3.38
C LEU A 100 2.98 4.82 -3.57
N ALA A 101 1.82 4.77 -2.92
CA ALA A 101 0.94 3.61 -2.98
C ALA A 101 -0.51 4.02 -3.16
N ILE A 102 -1.21 3.24 -3.97
CA ILE A 102 -2.67 3.19 -4.05
C ILE A 102 -3.10 1.73 -3.86
N TRP A 103 -4.35 1.50 -3.45
CA TRP A 103 -4.91 0.16 -3.38
C TRP A 103 -5.51 -0.32 -4.70
N ASP A 104 -5.74 -1.63 -4.80
CA ASP A 104 -6.74 -2.20 -5.70
C ASP A 104 -7.69 -3.10 -4.88
N ASP A 105 -8.54 -3.92 -5.51
CA ASP A 105 -9.63 -4.62 -4.83
C ASP A 105 -9.16 -5.63 -3.76
N HIS A 106 -7.97 -6.21 -3.91
CA HIS A 106 -7.44 -7.12 -2.91
C HIS A 106 -6.96 -6.42 -1.63
N ASP A 107 -6.38 -5.23 -1.72
CA ASP A 107 -6.12 -4.36 -0.57
C ASP A 107 -7.42 -3.76 -0.01
N TYR A 108 -8.39 -3.48 -0.90
CA TYR A 108 -9.72 -3.00 -0.57
C TYR A 108 -10.47 -4.02 0.28
N GLY A 109 -10.17 -5.31 0.12
CA GLY A 109 -10.63 -6.40 1.00
C GLY A 109 -11.78 -7.24 0.44
N VAL A 110 -12.21 -6.98 -0.80
CA VAL A 110 -13.21 -7.80 -1.51
C VAL A 110 -12.95 -7.70 -3.00
N ASN A 111 -12.96 -8.84 -3.68
CA ASN A 111 -12.69 -8.95 -5.10
C ASN A 111 -13.73 -8.16 -5.89
N ASP A 112 -13.25 -7.30 -6.80
CA ASP A 112 -14.05 -6.37 -7.61
C ASP A 112 -15.03 -5.49 -6.83
N GLY A 113 -14.82 -5.25 -5.53
CA GLY A 113 -15.69 -4.37 -4.75
C GLY A 113 -15.64 -2.92 -5.20
N GLY A 114 -16.76 -2.24 -5.03
CA GLY A 114 -16.93 -0.82 -5.23
C GLY A 114 -17.48 -0.14 -3.97
N ALA A 115 -18.21 0.95 -4.17
CA ALA A 115 -18.80 1.77 -3.13
C ALA A 115 -19.70 1.00 -2.15
N GLU A 116 -20.27 -0.13 -2.59
CA GLU A 116 -21.13 -1.02 -1.79
C GLU A 116 -20.40 -1.80 -0.69
N PHE A 117 -19.06 -1.84 -0.70
CA PHE A 117 -18.32 -2.62 0.28
C PHE A 117 -18.35 -1.97 1.67
N GLU A 118 -19.02 -2.62 2.62
CA GLU A 118 -19.26 -2.08 3.97
C GLU A 118 -17.98 -1.91 4.80
N ARG A 119 -16.96 -2.75 4.57
CA ARG A 119 -15.73 -2.75 5.39
C ARG A 119 -14.59 -1.92 4.80
N LYS A 120 -14.84 -1.10 3.79
CA LYS A 120 -13.83 -0.23 3.14
C LYS A 120 -13.08 0.67 4.12
N ALA A 121 -13.74 1.13 5.18
CA ALA A 121 -13.12 1.94 6.22
C ALA A 121 -12.07 1.15 7.03
N ASP A 122 -12.28 -0.15 7.27
CA ASP A 122 -11.31 -1.02 7.96
C ASP A 122 -10.06 -1.20 7.12
N SER A 123 -10.25 -1.50 5.82
CA SER A 123 -9.19 -1.64 4.83
C SER A 123 -8.40 -0.34 4.69
N GLN A 124 -9.07 0.81 4.67
CA GLN A 124 -8.43 2.12 4.58
C GLN A 124 -7.56 2.40 5.81
N ARG A 125 -8.03 2.07 7.02
CA ARG A 125 -7.20 2.19 8.23
C ARG A 125 -5.97 1.28 8.15
N ALA A 126 -6.13 0.04 7.71
CA ALA A 126 -5.02 -0.89 7.53
C ALA A 126 -3.99 -0.36 6.52
N PHE A 127 -4.45 0.17 5.39
CA PHE A 127 -3.64 0.82 4.37
C PHE A 127 -2.84 1.99 4.95
N CYS A 128 -3.52 2.95 5.58
CA CYS A 128 -2.89 4.15 6.14
C CYS A 128 -1.85 3.81 7.21
N ASP A 129 -2.13 2.80 8.04
CA ASP A 129 -1.21 2.35 9.08
C ASP A 129 0.02 1.64 8.48
N PHE A 130 -0.17 0.75 7.51
CA PHE A 130 0.94 0.02 6.88
C PHE A 130 1.90 0.95 6.12
N TRP A 131 1.35 1.90 5.36
CA TRP A 131 2.12 2.89 4.62
C TRP A 131 2.60 4.06 5.48
N ASN A 132 2.43 3.97 6.81
CA ASN A 132 2.94 4.92 7.80
C ASN A 132 2.54 6.38 7.50
N LEU A 133 1.29 6.58 7.08
CA LEU A 133 0.80 7.92 6.77
C LEU A 133 0.73 8.77 8.04
N PRO A 134 1.06 10.08 8.00
CA PRO A 134 0.95 10.96 9.16
C PRO A 134 -0.46 10.94 9.80
N PRO A 135 -0.59 11.17 11.12
CA PRO A 135 -1.90 11.20 11.79
C PRO A 135 -2.87 12.24 11.21
N ASP A 136 -2.37 13.32 10.64
CA ASP A 136 -3.10 14.41 9.99
C ASP A 136 -3.27 14.24 8.48
N ASP A 137 -2.83 13.12 7.90
CA ASP A 137 -3.02 12.84 6.47
C ASP A 137 -4.53 12.80 6.14
N PRO A 138 -4.99 13.54 5.11
CA PRO A 138 -6.40 13.56 4.73
C PRO A 138 -7.00 12.18 4.47
N ARG A 139 -6.20 11.20 4.03
CA ARG A 139 -6.65 9.81 3.82
C ARG A 139 -6.97 9.07 5.13
N ARG A 140 -6.74 9.65 6.30
CA ARG A 140 -7.20 9.08 7.58
C ARG A 140 -8.63 9.49 7.94
N SER A 141 -9.14 10.58 7.36
CA SER A 141 -10.48 11.12 7.67
C SER A 141 -11.40 11.23 6.46
N ARG A 142 -10.85 11.33 5.25
CA ARG A 142 -11.57 11.36 3.97
C ARG A 142 -11.67 9.96 3.40
N GLU A 143 -12.85 9.59 2.89
CA GLU A 143 -13.03 8.31 2.20
C GLU A 143 -12.06 8.15 1.02
N GLY A 144 -11.51 6.94 0.86
CA GLY A 144 -10.62 6.58 -0.24
C GLY A 144 -9.15 6.93 -0.01
N THR A 145 -8.28 6.28 -0.78
CA THR A 145 -6.81 6.39 -0.66
C THR A 145 -6.17 7.28 -1.74
N TYR A 146 -6.99 7.88 -2.61
CA TYR A 146 -6.53 8.78 -3.66
C TYR A 146 -5.75 9.97 -3.09
N HIS A 147 -4.73 10.41 -3.82
CA HIS A 147 -3.92 11.55 -3.44
C HIS A 147 -3.10 12.06 -4.62
N ALA A 148 -2.52 13.25 -4.48
CA ALA A 148 -1.63 13.83 -5.46
C ALA A 148 -0.35 14.30 -4.77
N VAL A 149 0.79 14.12 -5.42
CA VAL A 149 2.10 14.60 -4.95
C VAL A 149 2.83 15.26 -6.11
N THR A 150 3.32 16.47 -5.89
CA THR A 150 4.15 17.19 -6.87
C THR A 150 5.57 17.32 -6.33
N VAL A 151 6.55 16.97 -7.16
CA VAL A 151 7.97 16.99 -6.79
C VAL A 151 8.83 17.60 -7.89
N GLY A 152 9.99 18.10 -7.50
CA GLY A 152 10.97 18.72 -8.38
C GLY A 152 10.92 20.25 -8.34
N PRO A 153 12.02 20.90 -8.73
CA PRO A 153 12.11 22.35 -8.82
C PRO A 153 11.24 22.88 -9.95
N GLU A 154 11.01 24.18 -9.94
CA GLU A 154 10.35 24.88 -11.05
C GLU A 154 11.01 24.54 -12.41
N GLY A 155 10.18 24.39 -13.45
CA GLY A 155 10.61 23.98 -14.79
C GLY A 155 10.93 22.48 -14.94
N ARG A 156 10.95 21.70 -13.85
CA ARG A 156 11.22 20.23 -13.86
C ARG A 156 10.32 19.46 -12.89
N ARG A 157 9.09 19.92 -12.71
CA ARG A 157 8.11 19.30 -11.81
C ARG A 157 7.49 18.05 -12.43
N VAL A 158 7.29 17.03 -11.60
CA VAL A 158 6.45 15.86 -11.90
C VAL A 158 5.31 15.84 -10.90
N GLN A 159 4.08 15.68 -11.39
CA GLN A 159 2.91 15.48 -10.55
C GLN A 159 2.41 14.03 -10.69
N PHE A 160 2.35 13.32 -9.57
CA PHE A 160 1.73 12.01 -9.47
C PHE A 160 0.28 12.18 -9.04
N LEU A 161 -0.65 11.62 -9.80
CA LEU A 161 -2.08 11.58 -9.50
C LEU A 161 -2.45 10.12 -9.24
N MET A 162 -2.59 9.74 -7.97
CA MET A 162 -2.91 8.38 -7.55
C MET A 162 -4.42 8.27 -7.35
N LEU A 163 -5.10 7.57 -8.26
CA LEU A 163 -6.57 7.52 -8.34
C LEU A 163 -7.13 6.29 -7.62
N ASP A 164 -8.22 6.49 -6.89
CA ASP A 164 -8.96 5.43 -6.22
C ASP A 164 -10.13 4.97 -7.09
N THR A 165 -10.02 3.77 -7.65
CA THR A 165 -11.03 3.17 -8.55
C THR A 165 -11.95 2.19 -7.82
N ARG A 166 -11.89 2.13 -6.49
CA ARG A 166 -12.68 1.21 -5.66
C ARG A 166 -13.71 1.96 -4.83
N SER A 167 -13.29 2.88 -3.95
CA SER A 167 -14.18 3.48 -2.93
C SER A 167 -15.48 4.10 -3.46
N PHE A 168 -15.43 4.66 -4.66
CA PHE A 168 -16.53 5.46 -5.22
C PHE A 168 -17.18 4.82 -6.45
N ARG A 169 -16.62 3.72 -6.95
CA ARG A 169 -17.11 3.08 -8.18
C ARG A 169 -18.42 2.36 -7.88
N SER A 170 -19.38 2.47 -8.80
CA SER A 170 -20.65 1.76 -8.67
C SER A 170 -20.47 0.23 -8.84
N PRO A 171 -21.44 -0.59 -8.38
CA PRO A 171 -21.39 -2.03 -8.57
C PRO A 171 -21.29 -2.40 -10.05
N LEU A 172 -20.37 -3.30 -10.36
CA LEU A 172 -20.13 -3.78 -11.71
C LEU A 172 -21.31 -4.62 -12.22
N ARG A 173 -21.62 -4.50 -13.51
CA ARG A 173 -22.64 -5.30 -14.18
C ARG A 173 -22.09 -6.67 -14.58
N ALA A 174 -22.49 -7.70 -13.85
CA ALA A 174 -22.13 -9.08 -14.17
C ALA A 174 -22.66 -9.49 -15.55
N LYS A 175 -21.93 -10.40 -16.21
CA LYS A 175 -22.39 -11.01 -17.45
C LYS A 175 -23.69 -11.81 -17.25
N PRO A 176 -24.61 -11.77 -18.22
CA PRO A 176 -25.72 -12.69 -18.24
C PRO A 176 -25.22 -14.13 -18.43
N ALA A 177 -25.95 -15.10 -17.89
CA ALA A 177 -25.63 -16.51 -18.10
C ALA A 177 -25.61 -16.85 -19.60
N GLY A 178 -24.60 -17.60 -20.04
CA GLY A 178 -24.44 -18.01 -21.43
C GLY A 178 -23.63 -17.05 -22.32
N ASP A 179 -23.15 -15.93 -21.79
CA ASP A 179 -22.22 -15.05 -22.49
C ASP A 179 -20.80 -15.63 -22.45
N ASP A 180 -20.28 -16.04 -23.62
CA ASP A 180 -19.00 -16.73 -23.79
C ASP A 180 -17.80 -15.79 -24.04
N ARG A 181 -18.03 -14.48 -24.08
CA ARG A 181 -16.96 -13.50 -24.27
C ARG A 181 -15.96 -13.57 -23.09
N PRO A 182 -14.69 -13.19 -23.27
CA PRO A 182 -13.73 -13.13 -22.15
C PRO A 182 -14.11 -12.14 -21.04
N GLY A 183 -13.80 -12.45 -19.78
CA GLY A 183 -14.03 -11.58 -18.61
C GLY A 183 -15.33 -11.86 -17.85
N ARG A 184 -15.54 -11.18 -16.72
CA ARG A 184 -16.67 -11.41 -15.79
C ARG A 184 -17.83 -10.40 -15.93
N TYR A 185 -17.55 -9.24 -16.51
CA TYR A 185 -18.45 -8.09 -16.52
C TYR A 185 -18.74 -7.60 -17.95
N VAL A 186 -19.82 -6.85 -18.10
CA VAL A 186 -20.19 -6.13 -19.33
C VAL A 186 -20.24 -4.62 -19.07
N PRO A 187 -20.13 -3.77 -20.11
CA PRO A 187 -20.38 -2.34 -19.96
C PRO A 187 -21.74 -2.07 -19.33
N ASP A 188 -21.79 -1.02 -18.52
CA ASP A 188 -23.02 -0.50 -17.94
C ASP A 188 -23.16 0.96 -18.35
N ASP A 189 -24.08 1.23 -19.27
CA ASP A 189 -24.28 2.55 -19.86
C ASP A 189 -25.20 3.44 -19.01
N ASP A 190 -25.54 3.03 -17.78
CA ASP A 190 -26.29 3.85 -16.84
C ASP A 190 -25.49 5.11 -16.46
N PRO A 191 -25.93 6.32 -16.86
CA PRO A 191 -25.21 7.56 -16.60
C PRO A 191 -25.18 7.96 -15.12
N GLY A 192 -25.98 7.31 -14.26
CA GLY A 192 -25.94 7.48 -12.81
C GLY A 192 -24.82 6.68 -12.13
N LYS A 193 -24.18 5.77 -12.86
CA LYS A 193 -23.05 4.98 -12.36
C LYS A 193 -21.72 5.69 -12.56
N THR A 194 -20.83 5.42 -11.61
CA THR A 194 -19.46 5.87 -11.51
C THR A 194 -18.47 4.77 -11.83
#